data_AF-A0A0R2DBZ4-F1
#
_entry.id   AF-A0A0R2DBZ4-F1
#
_cell.length_a   1.000
_cell.length_b   1.000
_cell.length_c   1.000
_cell.angle_alpha   90.00
_cell.angle_beta   90.00
_cell.angle_gamma   90.00
#
_symmetry.space_group_name_H-M   'P 1'
#
loop_
_entity.id
_entity.type
_entity.pdbx_description
1 polymer ?
#
loop_
_entity_poly.entity_id
_entity_poly.type
_entity_poly.pdbx_seq_one_letter_code
_entity_poly.pdbx_strand_id
1 'polypeptide(L)' 'MQSNTILSDVSTSSNIDGKTIHIKYTMTFPADSYVIYGGLDVDQDVATTAFKGATATDMYAGFKTLILATLNKESGASE' A
#
# COMPACT_ATOMS: atom_id res chain seq x y z
N MET A 1 -6.12 12.46 -25.66
CA MET A 1 -6.75 11.64 -24.60
C MET A 1 -6.75 12.47 -23.33
N GLN A 2 -7.92 12.79 -22.76
CA GLN A 2 -7.98 13.39 -21.43
C GLN A 2 -7.53 12.33 -20.41
N SER A 3 -6.49 12.64 -19.64
CA SER A 3 -6.11 11.84 -18.49
C SER A 3 -7.17 12.05 -17.41
N ASN A 4 -8.05 11.07 -17.21
CA ASN A 4 -8.91 11.04 -16.04
C ASN A 4 -8.06 10.62 -14.86
N THR A 5 -7.35 11.58 -14.26
CA THR A 5 -6.51 11.34 -13.10
C THR A 5 -7.42 11.04 -11.90
N ILE A 6 -7.58 9.75 -11.59
CA ILE A 6 -8.39 9.26 -10.46
C ILE A 6 -7.70 9.58 -9.13
N LEU A 7 -6.36 9.55 -9.10
CA LEU A 7 -5.54 9.75 -7.91
C LEU A 7 -4.43 10.75 -8.22
N SER A 8 -4.34 11.83 -7.45
CA SER A 8 -3.38 12.91 -7.69
C SER A 8 -2.09 12.78 -6.89
N ASP A 9 -2.15 12.17 -5.70
CA ASP A 9 -0.97 11.95 -4.87
C ASP A 9 -1.15 10.75 -3.93
N VAL A 10 -0.03 10.08 -3.62
CA VAL A 10 0.08 9.04 -2.60
C VAL A 10 1.31 9.32 -1.74
N SER A 11 1.09 9.64 -0.48
CA SER A 11 2.16 9.77 0.52
C SER A 11 2.14 8.57 1.45
N THR A 12 3.30 7.94 1.66
CA THR A 12 3.45 6.80 2.57
C THR A 12 4.56 7.06 3.58
N SER A 13 4.35 6.57 4.81
CA SER A 13 5.39 6.52 5.84
C SER A 13 5.31 5.15 6.52
N SER A 14 6.46 4.56 6.83
CA SER A 14 6.52 3.28 7.53
C SER A 14 7.42 3.37 8.76
N ASN A 15 7.06 2.59 9.78
CA ASN A 15 7.91 2.31 10.94
C ASN A 15 7.93 0.80 11.18
N ILE A 16 9.06 0.27 11.64
CA ILE A 16 9.20 -1.14 11.99
C ILE A 16 9.26 -1.24 13.51
N ASP A 17 8.35 -2.03 14.09
CA ASP A 17 8.34 -2.39 15.51
C ASP A 17 8.41 -3.92 15.65
N GLY A 18 9.58 -4.43 16.05
CA GLY A 18 9.84 -5.86 16.08
C GLY A 18 9.67 -6.51 14.70
N LYS A 19 8.67 -7.40 14.57
CA LYS A 19 8.32 -8.09 13.31
C LYS A 19 7.15 -7.46 12.57
N THR A 20 6.61 -6.35 13.07
CA THR A 20 5.47 -5.66 12.46
C THR A 20 5.95 -4.38 11.79
N ILE A 21 5.51 -4.16 10.56
CA ILE A 21 5.70 -2.91 9.83
C ILE A 21 4.37 -2.15 9.86
N HIS A 22 4.38 -0.98 10.49
CA HIS A 22 3.27 -0.05 10.54
C HIS A 22 3.37 0.90 9.36
N ILE A 23 2.44 0.80 8.42
CA ILE A 23 2.41 1.66 7.23
C ILE A 23 1.23 2.61 7.39
N LYS A 24 1.50 3.91 7.25
CA LYS A 24 0.47 4.95 7.11
C LYS A 24 0.52 5.48 5.69
N TYR A 25 -0.65 5.69 5.11
CA TYR A 25 -0.78 6.24 3.77
C TYR A 25 -1.85 7.33 3.70
N THR A 26 -1.61 8.27 2.81
CA THR A 26 -2.55 9.34 2.45
C THR A 26 -2.77 9.30 0.95
N MET A 27 -4.02 9.21 0.50
CA MET A 27 -4.42 9.22 -0.91
C MET A 27 -5.25 10.46 -1.19
N THR A 28 -4.88 11.23 -2.22
CA THR A 28 -5.61 12.46 -2.60
C THR A 28 -6.32 12.28 -3.94
N PHE A 29 -7.62 12.58 -3.97
CA PHE A 29 -8.47 12.51 -5.14
C PHE A 29 -8.79 13.93 -5.64
N PRO A 30 -8.39 14.30 -6.87
CA PRO A 30 -8.44 15.68 -7.33
C PRO A 30 -9.85 16.16 -7.69
N ALA A 31 -10.78 15.23 -7.99
CA ALA A 31 -12.12 15.57 -8.45
C ALA A 31 -12.95 16.29 -7.37
N ASP A 32 -12.72 15.95 -6.09
CA ASP A 32 -13.52 16.44 -4.96
C ASP A 32 -12.65 16.88 -3.76
N SER A 33 -11.32 16.92 -3.93
CA SER A 33 -10.35 17.15 -2.84
C SER A 33 -10.49 16.15 -1.67
N TYR A 34 -11.01 14.93 -1.93
CA TYR A 34 -11.05 13.89 -0.90
C TYR A 34 -9.65 13.43 -0.55
N VAL A 35 -9.38 13.36 0.75
CA VAL A 35 -8.15 12.79 1.29
C VAL A 35 -8.52 11.57 2.13
N ILE A 36 -8.01 10.41 1.73
CA ILE A 36 -8.16 9.17 2.51
C ILE A 36 -6.88 8.98 3.31
N TYR A 37 -7.05 8.90 4.64
CA TYR A 37 -6.01 8.48 5.56
C TYR A 37 -6.24 7.02 5.92
N GLY A 38 -5.22 6.20 5.75
CA GLY A 38 -5.28 4.80 6.14
C GLY A 38 -3.99 4.35 6.81
N GLY A 39 -4.11 3.26 7.54
CA GLY A 39 -2.99 2.56 8.14
C GLY A 39 -3.19 1.06 8.00
N LEU A 40 -2.08 0.33 7.87
CA LEU A 40 -2.10 -1.12 7.90
C LEU A 40 -0.85 -1.63 8.63
N ASP A 41 -1.06 -2.67 9.42
CA ASP A 41 -0.01 -3.39 10.13
C ASP A 41 0.24 -4.69 9.39
N VAL A 42 1.46 -4.86 8.89
CA VAL A 42 1.87 -6.03 8.11
C VAL A 42 3.06 -6.70 8.75
N ASP A 43 3.03 -8.04 8.77
CA ASP A 43 4.18 -8.83 9.18
C ASP A 43 5.35 -8.58 8.22
N GLN A 44 6.56 -8.45 8.78
CA GLN A 44 7.76 -8.13 8.03
C GLN A 44 8.05 -9.16 6.92
N ASP A 45 7.72 -10.44 7.15
CA ASP A 45 7.90 -11.51 6.16
C ASP A 45 6.94 -11.35 4.97
N VAL A 46 5.71 -10.92 5.23
CA VAL A 46 4.71 -10.61 4.19
C VAL A 46 5.16 -9.42 3.37
N ALA A 47 5.62 -8.35 4.03
CA ALA A 47 6.16 -7.18 3.33
C ALA A 47 7.39 -7.52 2.48
N THR A 48 8.33 -8.27 3.05
CA THR A 48 9.54 -8.71 2.35
C THR A 48 9.19 -9.54 1.11
N THR A 49 8.18 -10.40 1.22
CA THR A 49 7.68 -11.22 0.10
C THR A 49 6.99 -10.35 -0.95
N ALA A 50 6.14 -9.40 -0.54
CA ALA A 50 5.42 -8.51 -1.44
C ALA A 50 6.35 -7.61 -2.26
N PHE A 51 7.46 -7.17 -1.67
CA PHE A 51 8.48 -6.38 -2.34
C PHE A 51 9.62 -7.22 -2.95
N LYS A 52 9.52 -8.55 -2.93
CA LYS A 52 10.54 -9.42 -3.50
C LYS A 52 10.61 -9.22 -5.02
N GLY A 53 11.73 -8.66 -5.49
CA GLY A 53 11.93 -8.35 -6.91
C GLY A 53 11.35 -7.00 -7.35
N ALA A 54 10.73 -6.23 -6.44
CA ALA A 54 10.38 -4.85 -6.73
C ALA A 54 11.66 -4.02 -6.91
N THR A 55 11.69 -3.19 -7.94
CA THR A 55 12.78 -2.23 -8.16
C THR A 55 12.36 -0.85 -7.68
N ALA A 56 13.32 0.06 -7.45
CA ALA A 56 13.01 1.44 -7.08
C ALA A 56 12.08 2.13 -8.09
N THR A 57 12.16 1.75 -9.37
CA THR A 57 11.31 2.28 -10.45
C THR A 57 9.88 1.71 -10.44
N ASP A 58 9.66 0.56 -9.80
CA ASP A 58 8.36 -0.13 -9.76
C ASP A 58 7.96 -0.55 -8.33
N MET A 59 8.21 0.34 -7.36
CA MET A 59 7.73 0.15 -5.98
C MET A 59 6.21 0.03 -5.89
N TYR A 60 5.48 0.58 -6.87
CA TYR A 60 4.03 0.48 -6.94
C TYR A 60 3.55 -0.95 -7.18
N ALA A 61 4.26 -1.76 -7.96
CA ALA A 61 3.94 -3.18 -8.10
C ALA A 61 4.02 -3.92 -6.75
N GLY A 62 5.08 -3.72 -5.97
CA GLY A 62 5.23 -4.32 -4.65
C GLY A 62 4.17 -3.84 -3.65
N PHE A 63 3.81 -2.56 -3.70
CA PHE A 63 2.75 -2.01 -2.85
C PHE A 63 1.38 -2.61 -3.16
N LYS A 64 1.03 -2.82 -4.44
CA LYS A 64 -0.22 -3.51 -4.81
C LYS A 64 -0.27 -4.93 -4.25
N THR A 65 0.83 -5.67 -4.35
CA THR A 65 0.94 -7.04 -3.80
C THR A 65 0.74 -7.03 -2.29
N LEU A 66 1.32 -6.04 -1.59
CA LEU A 66 1.17 -5.89 -0.14
C LEU A 66 -0.28 -5.63 0.28
N ILE A 67 -0.96 -4.71 -0.41
CA ILE A 67 -2.37 -4.40 -0.15
C ILE A 67 -3.24 -5.64 -0.38
N LEU A 68 -3.01 -6.36 -1.48
CA LEU A 68 -3.76 -7.59 -1.78
C LEU A 68 -3.56 -8.66 -0.71
N ALA A 69 -2.31 -8.90 -0.28
CA ALA A 69 -2.01 -9.86 0.78
C ALA A 69 -2.69 -9.49 2.10
N THR A 70 -2.72 -8.18 2.43
CA THR A 70 -3.38 -7.67 3.64
C THR A 70 -4.90 -7.89 3.58
N LEU A 71 -5.53 -7.55 2.46
CA LEU A 71 -6.97 -7.76 2.26
C LEU A 71 -7.37 -9.24 2.27
N ASN A 72 -6.55 -10.12 1.68
CA ASN A 72 -6.78 -11.57 1.73
C ASN A 72 -6.71 -12.10 3.18
N LYS A 73 -5.72 -11.65 3.96
CA LYS A 73 -5.59 -11.99 5.38
C LYS A 73 -6.78 -11.51 6.20
N GLU A 74 -7.24 -10.27 6.00
CA GLU A 74 -8.37 -9.70 6.75
C GLU A 74 -9.73 -10.29 6.37
N SER A 75 -9.91 -10.66 5.09
CA SER A 75 -11.14 -11.28 4.61
C SER A 75 -11.28 -12.76 4.99
N GLY A 76 -10.23 -13.38 5.56
CA GLY A 76 -10.19 -14.81 5.82
C GLY A 76 -10.12 -15.66 4.55
N ALA A 77 -9.81 -15.05 3.40
CA ALA A 77 -9.54 -15.76 2.17
C ALA A 77 -8.19 -16.46 2.32
N SER A 78 -8.21 -17.78 2.51
CA SER A 78 -7.01 -18.61 2.41
C SER A 78 -6.49 -18.58 0.97
N GLU A 79 -5.18 -18.34 0.81
CA GLU A 79 -4.45 -18.46 -0.47
C GLU A 79 -4.66 -19.83 -1.13
#